data_AF-A0A5K3FYX9-F1
#
_entry.id   AF-A0A5K3FYX9-F1
#
_cell.length_a   1.000
_cell.length_b   1.000
_cell.length_c   1.000
_cell.angle_alpha   90.00
_cell.angle_beta   90.00
_cell.angle_gamma   90.00
#
_symmetry.space_group_name_H-M   'P 1'
#
loop_
_entity.id
_entity.type
_entity.pdbx_description
1 polymer ?
#
loop_
_entity_poly.entity_id
_entity_poly.type
_entity_poly.pdbx_seq_one_letter_code
_entity_poly.pdbx_strand_id
1 'polypeptide(L)'
;MTWATSNAVGCAIKQCPNIRSDSGDPAYLMACQFKPAGNVPGEKPYLAGPACSKCPQGSECRLNQCVVKSDLDVVLQAEGKQATNSSTTNVKAFQVVIFSAAVVFFLA
;
A
#
# COMPACT_ATOMS: atom_id res chain seq x y z
N MET A 1 10.86 -4.05 -9.80
CA MET A 1 12.02 -3.54 -9.05
C MET A 1 12.85 -4.74 -8.60
N THR A 2 14.19 -4.71 -8.77
CA THR A 2 15.07 -5.89 -8.62
C THR A 2 16.23 -5.67 -7.64
N TRP A 3 16.14 -4.66 -6.77
CA TRP A 3 17.18 -4.34 -5.80
C TRP A 3 17.04 -5.22 -4.55
N ALA A 4 17.98 -6.14 -4.34
CA ALA A 4 17.88 -7.23 -3.35
C ALA A 4 17.78 -6.75 -1.90
N THR A 5 18.30 -5.57 -1.58
CA THR A 5 18.20 -5.00 -0.24
C THR A 5 16.86 -4.30 0.01
N SER A 6 16.17 -3.84 -1.04
CA SER A 6 14.86 -3.17 -0.94
C SER A 6 13.76 -4.18 -0.64
N ASN A 7 13.23 -4.15 0.59
CA ASN A 7 12.24 -5.12 1.08
C ASN A 7 10.88 -4.50 1.46
N ALA A 8 10.75 -3.18 1.34
CA ALA A 8 9.49 -2.47 1.54
C ALA A 8 9.21 -1.53 0.38
N VAL A 9 7.93 -1.44 0.00
CA VAL A 9 7.43 -0.53 -1.04
C VAL A 9 6.12 0.10 -0.58
N GLY A 10 5.98 1.40 -0.82
CA GLY A 10 4.72 2.12 -0.65
C GLY A 10 4.40 2.90 -1.92
N CYS A 11 3.18 2.76 -2.46
CA CYS A 11 2.77 3.41 -3.69
C CYS A 11 1.51 4.26 -3.49
N ALA A 12 1.38 5.30 -4.30
CA ALA A 12 0.19 6.14 -4.40
C ALA A 12 -0.11 6.46 -5.87
N ILE A 13 -1.38 6.68 -6.17
CA ILE A 13 -1.85 7.08 -7.50
C ILE A 13 -2.79 8.28 -7.40
N LYS A 14 -2.68 9.23 -8.33
CA LYS A 14 -3.53 10.42 -8.39
C LYS A 14 -3.88 10.74 -9.83
N GLN A 15 -5.14 11.07 -10.09
CA GLN A 15 -5.57 11.66 -11.35
C GLN A 15 -5.09 13.10 -11.43
N CYS A 16 -4.37 13.43 -12.50
CA CYS A 16 -3.74 14.72 -12.75
C CYS A 16 -4.20 15.22 -14.14
N PRO A 17 -5.19 16.13 -14.22
CA PRO A 17 -5.76 16.55 -15.50
C PRO A 17 -4.84 17.43 -16.37
N ASN A 18 -3.70 17.88 -15.84
CA ASN A 18 -2.78 18.81 -16.52
C ASN A 18 -1.34 18.28 -16.60
N ILE A 19 -1.13 16.97 -16.48
CA ILE A 19 0.20 16.37 -16.68
C ILE A 19 0.31 15.88 -18.12
N ARG A 20 1.46 16.14 -18.76
CA ARG A 20 1.76 15.59 -20.08
C ARG A 20 1.85 14.07 -19.95
N SER A 21 0.86 13.37 -20.47
CA SER A 21 0.85 11.91 -20.58
C SER A 21 0.78 11.51 -22.04
N ASP A 22 1.57 10.51 -22.42
CA ASP A 22 1.51 9.91 -23.75
C ASP A 22 0.20 9.12 -23.96
N SER A 23 -0.54 8.82 -22.88
CA SER A 23 -1.79 8.06 -22.88
C SER A 23 -3.06 8.90 -23.06
N GLY A 24 -2.95 10.23 -23.16
CA GLY A 24 -4.10 11.15 -23.21
C GLY A 24 -4.77 11.40 -21.84
N ASP A 25 -5.84 12.19 -21.85
CA ASP A 25 -6.56 12.63 -20.66
C ASP A 25 -7.78 11.76 -20.30
N PRO A 26 -8.08 11.54 -19.00
CA PRO A 26 -7.34 12.07 -17.86
C PRO A 26 -6.09 11.24 -17.54
N ALA A 27 -4.97 11.93 -17.35
CA ALA A 27 -3.73 11.28 -16.95
C ALA A 27 -3.70 10.91 -15.46
N TYR A 28 -3.02 9.82 -15.14
CA TYR A 28 -2.80 9.36 -13.77
C TYR A 28 -1.30 9.31 -13.47
N LEU A 29 -0.90 9.92 -12.35
CA LEU A 29 0.45 9.83 -11.83
C LEU A 29 0.51 8.77 -10.74
N MET A 30 1.31 7.73 -10.95
CA MET A 30 1.65 6.73 -9.94
C MET A 30 3.08 6.95 -9.46
N ALA A 31 3.27 6.96 -8.15
CA ALA A 31 4.58 7.04 -7.53
C ALA A 31 4.75 5.91 -6.50
N CYS A 32 5.94 5.31 -6.47
CA CYS A 32 6.32 4.30 -5.48
C CYS A 32 7.63 4.70 -4.79
N GLN A 33 7.68 4.54 -3.47
CA GLN A 33 8.88 4.68 -2.66
C GLN A 33 9.34 3.30 -2.20
N PHE A 34 10.66 3.08 -2.21
CA PHE A 34 11.29 1.82 -1.83
C PHE A 34 12.18 2.03 -0.61
N LYS A 35 12.17 1.08 0.32
CA LYS A 35 13.04 1.07 1.49
C LYS A 35 13.74 -0.29 1.64
N PRO A 36 15.05 -0.29 1.91
CA PRO A 36 16.01 0.80 1.66
C PRO A 36 16.01 1.24 0.19
N ALA A 37 16.52 2.43 -0.09
CA ALA A 37 16.65 2.92 -1.46
C ALA A 37 17.63 2.05 -2.25
N GLY A 38 17.33 1.81 -3.52
CA GLY A 38 18.22 1.12 -4.45
C GLY A 38 18.90 2.07 -5.43
N ASN A 39 19.38 1.52 -6.55
CA ASN A 39 20.04 2.25 -7.63
C ASN A 39 21.26 3.05 -7.16
N VAL A 40 22.03 2.46 -6.23
CA VAL A 40 23.27 3.05 -5.73
C VAL A 40 24.32 3.00 -6.84
N PRO A 41 24.94 4.14 -7.22
CA PRO A 41 25.95 4.16 -8.27
C PRO A 41 27.12 3.22 -7.97
N GLY A 42 27.50 2.41 -8.98
CA GLY A 42 28.59 1.44 -8.84
C GLY A 42 28.21 0.13 -8.14
N GLU A 43 27.01 0.02 -7.56
CA GLU A 43 26.52 -1.22 -6.97
C GLU A 43 25.67 -2.04 -7.95
N LYS A 44 25.71 -3.36 -7.78
CA LYS A 44 24.83 -4.28 -8.52
C LYS A 44 23.51 -4.43 -7.77
N PRO A 45 22.36 -4.52 -8.46
CA PRO A 45 21.06 -4.70 -7.80
C PRO A 45 20.97 -5.93 -6.92
N TYR A 46 21.74 -6.99 -7.20
CA TYR A 46 21.78 -8.21 -6.43
C TYR A 46 23.13 -8.93 -6.60
N LEU A 47 23.45 -9.83 -5.68
CA LEU A 47 24.60 -10.73 -5.80
C LEU A 47 24.27 -11.91 -6.73
N ALA A 48 25.17 -12.21 -7.66
CA ALA A 48 25.01 -13.35 -8.55
C ALA A 48 25.23 -14.68 -7.81
N GLY A 49 24.40 -15.67 -8.10
CA GLY A 49 24.50 -17.01 -7.51
C GLY A 49 23.16 -17.76 -7.55
N PRO A 50 23.11 -18.98 -7.01
CA PRO A 50 21.87 -19.71 -6.83
C PRO A 50 20.86 -18.91 -6.00
N ALA A 51 19.58 -18.98 -6.37
CA ALA A 51 18.51 -18.30 -5.64
C ALA A 51 18.55 -18.65 -4.14
N CYS A 52 18.29 -17.66 -3.30
CA CYS A 52 18.26 -17.79 -1.84
C CYS A 52 19.56 -18.24 -1.13
N SER A 53 20.66 -18.48 -1.85
CA SER A 53 21.94 -18.94 -1.28
C SER A 53 22.59 -17.96 -0.29
N LYS A 54 22.14 -16.71 -0.29
CA LYS A 54 22.61 -15.62 0.59
C LYS A 54 21.48 -14.91 1.32
N CYS A 55 20.36 -15.60 1.57
CA CYS A 55 19.27 -15.02 2.36
C CYS A 55 19.71 -14.71 3.81
N PRO A 56 19.18 -13.64 4.43
CA PRO A 56 19.40 -13.37 5.85
C PRO A 56 18.92 -14.51 6.74
N GLN A 57 19.54 -14.69 7.91
CA GLN A 57 19.08 -15.66 8.90
C GLN A 57 17.63 -15.37 9.34
N GLY A 58 16.85 -16.42 9.57
CA GLY A 58 15.43 -16.28 9.96
C GLY A 58 14.47 -16.00 8.80
N SER A 59 14.95 -16.03 7.55
CA SER A 59 14.11 -15.95 6.36
C SER A 59 13.88 -17.31 5.71
N GLU A 60 12.74 -17.44 5.03
CA GLU A 60 12.38 -18.60 4.23
C GLU A 60 12.55 -18.26 2.74
N CYS A 61 13.00 -19.24 1.95
CA CYS A 61 13.02 -19.09 0.50
C CYS A 61 11.65 -19.40 -0.08
N ARG A 62 10.99 -18.40 -0.69
CA ARG A 62 9.72 -18.58 -1.40
C ARG A 62 9.79 -17.93 -2.77
N LEU A 63 9.44 -18.66 -3.82
CA LEU A 63 9.45 -18.16 -5.20
C LEU A 63 10.78 -17.48 -5.59
N ASN A 64 11.91 -18.09 -5.17
CA ASN A 64 13.27 -17.57 -5.36
C ASN A 64 13.55 -16.22 -4.67
N GLN A 65 12.79 -15.86 -3.63
CA GLN A 65 12.97 -14.64 -2.83
C GLN A 65 13.12 -14.98 -1.34
N CYS A 66 13.86 -14.13 -0.62
CA CYS A 66 14.01 -14.22 0.83
C CYS A 66 12.81 -13.56 1.52
N VAL A 67 12.04 -14.32 2.29
CA VAL A 67 10.88 -13.82 3.03
C VAL A 67 11.16 -13.92 4.52
N VAL A 68 11.27 -12.77 5.19
CA VAL A 68 11.37 -12.73 6.66
C VAL A 68 9.97 -12.93 7.22
N LYS A 69 9.81 -13.81 8.23
CA LYS A 69 8.58 -13.83 9.04
C LYS A 69 8.50 -12.49 9.78
N SER A 70 7.69 -11.57 9.27
CA SER A 70 7.49 -10.28 9.90
C SER A 70 6.37 -10.36 10.93
N ASP A 71 6.46 -9.59 12.02
CA ASP A 71 5.34 -9.43 12.96
C ASP A 71 4.09 -8.85 12.26
N LEU A 72 4.26 -8.21 11.09
CA LEU A 72 3.16 -7.76 10.25
C LEU A 72 2.39 -8.93 9.62
N ASP A 73 3.05 -10.04 9.28
CA ASP A 73 2.36 -11.25 8.85
C ASP A 73 1.60 -11.88 10.03
N VAL A 74 2.13 -11.79 11.26
CA VAL A 74 1.40 -12.20 12.47
C VAL A 74 0.17 -11.34 12.70
N VAL A 75 0.24 -10.01 12.51
CA VAL A 75 -0.92 -9.11 12.62
C VAL A 75 -1.93 -9.36 11.50
N LEU A 76 -1.49 -9.52 10.25
CA LEU A 76 -2.38 -9.78 9.11
C LEU A 76 -2.98 -11.19 9.11
N GLN A 77 -2.31 -12.17 9.74
CA GLN A 77 -2.84 -13.52 9.96
C GLN A 77 -3.72 -13.58 11.21
N ALA A 78 -3.44 -12.78 12.25
CA ALA A 78 -4.30 -12.62 13.42
C ALA A 78 -5.60 -11.88 13.09
N GLU A 79 -5.56 -10.94 12.12
CA GLU A 79 -6.74 -10.18 11.65
C GLU A 79 -7.40 -10.76 10.40
N GLY A 80 -7.09 -12.01 10.01
CA GLY A 80 -7.80 -12.77 8.98
C GLY A 80 -8.28 -11.93 7.79
N LYS A 81 -7.36 -11.52 6.89
CA LYS A 81 -7.62 -10.66 5.71
C LYS A 81 -8.97 -10.94 5.02
N GLN A 82 -10.02 -10.28 5.50
CA GLN A 82 -11.20 -9.95 4.73
C GLN A 82 -10.76 -8.80 3.83
N ALA A 83 -10.89 -8.98 2.51
CA ALA A 83 -10.79 -7.89 1.57
C ALA A 83 -11.63 -6.73 2.10
N THR A 84 -11.00 -5.59 2.37
CA THR A 84 -11.72 -4.34 2.62
C THR A 84 -12.35 -3.94 1.30
N ASN A 85 -13.50 -4.54 0.98
CA ASN A 85 -14.43 -3.93 0.06
C ASN A 85 -14.74 -2.56 0.66
N SER A 86 -14.41 -1.52 -0.11
CA SER A 86 -14.80 -0.14 0.12
C SER A 86 -16.25 -0.12 0.59
N SER A 87 -16.45 -0.04 1.90
CA SER A 87 -17.76 0.19 2.46
C SER A 87 -18.01 1.67 2.25
N THR A 88 -18.64 2.01 1.13
CA THR A 88 -19.48 3.20 1.00
C THR A 88 -20.53 3.08 2.10
N THR A 89 -20.16 3.49 3.31
CA THR A 89 -21.12 3.77 4.36
C THR A 89 -21.87 4.98 3.86
N ASN A 90 -23.04 4.71 3.27
CA ASN A 90 -24.04 5.74 3.09
C ASN A 90 -24.21 6.39 4.47
N VAL A 91 -23.71 7.61 4.63
CA VAL A 91 -23.86 8.44 5.83
C VAL A 91 -25.32 8.92 5.86
N LYS A 92 -26.27 7.99 5.98
CA LYS A 92 -27.70 8.27 6.22
C LYS A 92 -28.03 8.30 7.72
N ALA A 93 -27.11 7.85 8.57
CA ALA A 93 -27.31 7.88 10.02
C ALA A 93 -27.04 9.26 10.65
N PHE A 94 -26.27 10.15 9.99
CA PHE A 94 -25.95 11.47 10.54
C PHE A 94 -27.00 12.55 10.20
N GLN A 95 -27.89 12.30 9.25
CA GLN A 95 -28.97 13.25 8.91
C GLN A 95 -30.14 13.17 9.89
N VAL A 96 -30.45 11.98 10.45
CA VAL A 96 -31.64 11.83 11.32
C VAL A 96 -31.45 12.52 12.67
N VAL A 97 -30.23 12.59 13.20
CA VAL A 97 -29.94 13.19 14.52
C VAL A 97 -30.06 14.72 14.50
N ILE A 98 -29.89 15.35 13.33
CA ILE A 98 -29.99 16.82 13.19
C ILE A 98 -31.47 17.26 13.07
N PHE A 99 -32.33 16.45 12.44
CA PHE A 99 -33.73 16.82 12.22
C PHE A 99 -34.61 16.71 13.48
N SER A 100 -34.27 15.86 14.46
CA SER A 100 -35.05 15.75 15.70
C SER A 100 -34.76 16.88 16.70
N ALA A 101 -33.56 17.46 16.69
CA ALA A 101 -33.22 18.58 17.56
C ALA A 101 -33.78 19.93 17.06
N ALA A 102 -33.92 20.11 15.75
CA ALA A 102 -34.48 21.34 15.17
C ALA A 102 -35.99 21.48 15.42
N VAL A 103 -36.75 20.38 15.44
CA VAL A 103 -38.22 20.44 15.63
C VAL A 103 -38.61 20.87 17.06
N VAL A 104 -37.76 20.58 18.07
CA VAL A 104 -38.04 20.98 19.46
C VAL A 104 -37.79 22.48 19.68
N PHE A 105 -36.90 23.12 18.93
CA PHE A 105 -36.61 24.55 19.05
C PHE A 105 -37.61 25.48 18.34
N PHE A 106 -38.52 24.95 17.51
CA PHE A 106 -39.56 25.74 16.83
C PHE A 106 -40.96 25.61 17.45
N LEU A 107 -41.10 24.91 18.57
CA LEU A 107 -42.36 24.78 19.34
C LEU A 107 -42.24 25.25 20.79
N ALA A 108 -41.39 26.25 21.05
CA ALA A 108 -41.37 27.03 22.28
C ALA A 108 -41.37 28.53 21.96
#